data_AF-A0A2A7B221-F1
#
_entry.id   AF-A0A2A7B221-F1
#
_cell.length_a   1.000
_cell.length_b   1.000
_cell.length_c   1.000
_cell.angle_alpha   90.00
_cell.angle_beta   90.00
_cell.angle_gamma   90.00
#
_symmetry.space_group_name_H-M   'P 1'
#
loop_
_entity.id
_entity.type
_entity.pdbx_description
1 polymer ?
#
loop_
_entity_poly.entity_id
_entity_poly.type
_entity_poly.pdbx_seq_one_letter_code
_entity_poly.pdbx_strand_id
1 'polypeptide(L)'
;CVEEHFYLLFPLLAIALTRRPALWKGAVAVAALVLAGIALRAWVWNGLDDNANHWVERIYYPTWMRLDGLLFGVTLAAVRAYRPQWWEAMMRRSGWLALAGVLAVAAAIARSQQRLGFGASVFGFPVVSLGMALLVAAGASERRWTGRLRVP
;
A
#
# COMPACT_ATOMS: atom_id res chain seq x y z
N CYS A 1 20.64 -6.34 0.18
CA CYS A 1 19.51 -6.14 1.10
C CYS A 1 18.31 -5.65 0.30
N VAL A 2 17.06 -5.86 0.74
CA VAL A 2 15.88 -5.47 -0.07
C VAL A 2 15.62 -3.95 0.00
N GLU A 3 16.12 -3.30 1.05
CA GLU A 3 15.89 -1.88 1.35
C GLU A 3 16.58 -0.92 0.38
N GLU A 4 17.73 -1.31 -0.17
CA GLU A 4 18.55 -0.51 -1.09
C GLU A 4 17.77 -0.14 -2.37
N HIS A 5 16.99 -1.10 -2.88
CA HIS A 5 16.13 -0.89 -4.04
C HIS A 5 15.01 0.12 -3.77
N PHE A 6 14.50 0.20 -2.54
CA PHE A 6 13.43 1.15 -2.21
C PHE A 6 13.93 2.59 -2.22
N TYR A 7 15.19 2.85 -1.85
CA TYR A 7 15.78 4.19 -1.93
C TYR A 7 15.88 4.73 -3.36
N LEU A 8 16.02 3.86 -4.36
CA LEU A 8 16.05 4.23 -5.78
C LEU A 8 14.66 4.25 -6.42
N LEU A 9 13.79 3.30 -6.07
CA LEU A 9 12.44 3.23 -6.64
C LEU A 9 11.53 4.34 -6.14
N PHE A 10 11.67 4.73 -4.86
CA PHE A 10 10.89 5.82 -4.27
C PHE A 10 10.98 7.14 -5.05
N PRO A 11 12.18 7.72 -5.31
CA PRO A 11 12.29 8.99 -6.02
C PRO A 11 11.78 8.88 -7.47
N LEU A 12 11.99 7.75 -8.14
CA LEU A 12 11.49 7.53 -9.49
C LEU A 12 9.95 7.53 -9.54
N LEU A 13 9.30 6.81 -8.61
CA LEU A 13 7.84 6.81 -8.48
C LEU A 13 7.31 8.21 -8.14
N ALA A 14 7.95 8.91 -7.20
CA ALA A 14 7.59 10.27 -6.84
C ALA A 14 7.70 11.22 -8.04
N ILE A 15 8.80 11.19 -8.81
CA ILE A 15 8.96 12.02 -10.01
C ILE A 15 7.91 11.67 -11.08
N ALA A 16 7.67 10.39 -11.32
CA ALA A 16 6.68 9.95 -12.31
C ALA A 16 5.26 10.44 -11.97
N LEU A 17 4.88 10.36 -10.69
CA LEU A 17 3.57 10.81 -10.19
C LEU A 17 3.43 12.33 -10.17
N THR A 18 4.54 13.09 -10.11
CA THR A 18 4.51 14.55 -9.93
C THR A 18 4.77 15.36 -11.19
N ARG A 19 5.38 14.78 -12.24
CA ARG A 19 5.76 15.50 -13.46
C ARG A 19 4.59 16.07 -14.28
N ARG A 20 3.40 15.48 -14.22
CA ARG A 20 2.19 15.98 -14.93
C ARG A 20 0.95 15.75 -14.06
N PRO A 21 0.55 16.71 -13.21
CA PRO A 21 -0.36 16.48 -12.07
C PRO A 21 -1.85 16.29 -12.44
N ALA A 22 -2.15 15.68 -13.59
CA ALA A 22 -3.51 15.29 -13.93
C ALA A 22 -3.94 14.09 -13.07
N LEU A 23 -5.05 14.24 -12.34
CA LEU A 23 -5.55 13.24 -11.39
C LEU A 23 -5.73 11.87 -12.04
N TRP A 24 -6.29 11.85 -13.24
CA TRP A 24 -6.54 10.61 -13.97
C TRP A 24 -5.24 9.87 -14.31
N LYS A 25 -4.15 10.58 -14.64
CA LYS A 25 -2.86 9.95 -14.97
C LYS A 25 -2.26 9.28 -13.74
N GLY A 26 -2.28 9.97 -12.60
CA GLY A 26 -1.81 9.41 -11.34
C GLY A 26 -2.65 8.21 -10.89
N ALA A 27 -3.98 8.34 -10.95
CA ALA A 27 -4.90 7.25 -10.60
C ALA A 27 -4.71 6.03 -11.52
N VAL A 28 -4.59 6.23 -12.83
CA VAL A 28 -4.33 5.16 -13.80
C VAL A 28 -2.97 4.51 -13.54
N ALA A 29 -1.92 5.28 -13.28
CA ALA A 29 -0.59 4.74 -12.98
C ALA A 29 -0.59 3.88 -11.71
N VAL A 30 -1.21 4.36 -10.63
CA VAL A 30 -1.35 3.61 -9.37
C VAL A 30 -2.16 2.33 -9.60
N ALA A 31 -3.31 2.44 -10.26
CA ALA A 31 -4.14 1.28 -10.57
C ALA A 31 -3.40 0.25 -11.44
N ALA A 32 -2.70 0.70 -12.48
CA ALA A 32 -1.91 -0.16 -13.34
C ALA A 32 -0.78 -0.88 -12.58
N LEU A 33 -0.07 -0.19 -11.68
CA LEU A 33 0.99 -0.81 -10.87
C LEU A 33 0.45 -1.83 -9.87
N VAL A 34 -0.69 -1.54 -9.22
CA VAL A 34 -1.36 -2.50 -8.32
C VAL A 34 -1.83 -3.73 -9.10
N LEU A 35 -2.50 -3.53 -10.24
CA LEU A 35 -2.98 -4.62 -11.09
C LEU A 35 -1.83 -5.45 -11.67
N ALA A 36 -0.72 -4.80 -12.07
CA ALA A 36 0.48 -5.49 -12.51
C ALA A 36 1.09 -6.34 -11.38
N GLY A 37 1.14 -5.83 -10.14
CA GLY A 37 1.59 -6.59 -8.98
C GLY A 37 0.68 -7.78 -8.67
N ILE A 38 -0.64 -7.61 -8.76
CA ILE A 38 -1.62 -8.69 -8.59
C ILE A 38 -1.44 -9.76 -9.69
N ALA A 39 -1.33 -9.35 -10.95
CA ALA A 39 -1.15 -10.27 -12.08
C ALA A 39 0.18 -11.03 -11.96
N LEU A 40 1.26 -10.35 -11.57
CA LEU A 40 2.57 -10.97 -11.34
C LEU A 40 2.50 -12.02 -10.23
N ARG A 41 1.86 -11.71 -9.09
CA ARG A 41 1.67 -12.68 -8.00
C ARG A 41 0.82 -13.87 -8.43
N ALA A 42 -0.26 -13.64 -9.16
CA ALA A 42 -1.10 -14.70 -9.68
C ALA A 42 -0.33 -15.61 -10.64
N TRP A 43 0.49 -15.02 -11.52
CA TRP A 43 1.33 -15.78 -12.44
C TRP A 43 2.39 -16.61 -11.70
N VAL A 44 3.12 -15.99 -10.76
CA VAL A 44 4.12 -16.71 -9.94
C VAL A 44 3.46 -17.83 -9.14
N TRP A 45 2.30 -17.57 -8.52
CA TRP A 45 1.55 -18.56 -7.75
C TRP A 45 1.15 -19.79 -8.58
N ASN A 46 0.71 -19.60 -9.83
CA ASN A 46 0.35 -20.72 -10.71
C ASN A 46 1.55 -21.61 -11.09
N GLY A 47 2.77 -21.09 -11.02
CA GLY A 47 4.00 -21.84 -11.28
C GLY A 47 4.65 -22.42 -10.02
N LEU A 48 4.03 -22.26 -8.84
CA LEU A 48 4.54 -22.82 -7.60
C LEU A 48 4.11 -24.28 -7.43
N ASP A 49 5.01 -25.06 -6.85
CA ASP A 49 4.71 -26.36 -6.25
C ASP A 49 4.15 -26.19 -4.83
N ASP A 50 3.66 -27.29 -4.22
CA ASP A 50 3.15 -27.29 -2.84
C ASP A 50 4.25 -27.07 -1.77
N ASN A 51 5.45 -26.67 -2.17
CA ASN A 51 6.57 -26.42 -1.28
C ASN A 51 6.50 -25.01 -0.68
N ALA A 52 6.25 -24.96 0.63
CA ALA A 52 6.20 -23.70 1.38
C ALA A 52 7.50 -22.87 1.27
N ASN A 53 8.66 -23.51 1.08
CA ASN A 53 9.94 -22.79 0.95
C ASN A 53 10.01 -22.02 -0.38
N HIS A 54 9.53 -22.61 -1.48
CA HIS A 54 9.49 -21.94 -2.77
C HIS A 54 8.48 -20.79 -2.79
N TRP A 55 7.37 -20.93 -2.05
CA TRP A 55 6.46 -19.80 -1.82
C TRP A 55 7.16 -18.62 -1.13
N VAL A 56 7.90 -18.91 -0.05
CA VAL A 56 8.63 -17.87 0.68
C VAL A 56 9.65 -17.18 -0.22
N GLU A 57 10.39 -17.95 -1.01
CA GLU A 57 11.42 -17.43 -1.91
C GLU A 57 10.85 -16.59 -3.07
N ARG A 58 9.75 -17.03 -3.68
CA ARG A 58 9.22 -16.45 -4.92
C ARG A 58 8.08 -15.45 -4.74
N ILE A 59 7.37 -15.50 -3.61
CA ILE A 59 6.25 -14.59 -3.32
C ILE A 59 6.57 -13.68 -2.13
N TYR A 60 7.17 -14.18 -1.06
CA TYR A 60 7.35 -13.40 0.17
C TYR A 60 8.60 -12.50 0.19
N TYR A 61 9.76 -13.04 -0.21
CA TYR A 61 11.04 -12.32 -0.19
C TYR A 61 11.27 -11.30 -1.31
N PRO A 62 10.76 -11.47 -2.54
CA PRO A 62 11.18 -10.61 -3.63
C PRO A 62 10.73 -9.16 -3.47
N THR A 63 11.64 -8.23 -3.75
CA THR A 63 11.40 -6.79 -3.58
C THR A 63 10.21 -6.28 -4.38
N TRP A 64 10.04 -6.78 -5.61
CA TRP A 64 8.93 -6.41 -6.49
C TRP A 64 7.56 -6.82 -5.93
N MET A 65 7.51 -7.89 -5.12
CA MET A 65 6.28 -8.33 -4.45
C MET A 65 5.91 -7.47 -3.23
N ARG A 66 6.73 -6.48 -2.87
CA ARG A 66 6.52 -5.59 -1.70
C ARG A 66 6.31 -4.12 -2.09
N LEU A 67 6.19 -3.82 -3.39
CA LEU A 67 6.12 -2.44 -3.88
C LEU A 67 4.79 -1.75 -3.58
N ASP A 68 3.71 -2.47 -3.25
CA ASP A 68 2.39 -1.86 -3.01
C ASP A 68 2.43 -0.91 -1.81
N GLY A 69 3.17 -1.27 -0.75
CA GLY A 69 3.37 -0.42 0.43
C GLY A 69 4.04 0.90 0.08
N LEU A 70 5.10 0.85 -0.73
CA LEU A 70 5.79 2.03 -1.21
C LEU A 70 4.88 2.89 -2.11
N LEU A 71 4.16 2.24 -3.03
CA LEU A 71 3.24 2.89 -3.96
C LEU A 71 2.13 3.65 -3.23
N PHE A 72 1.46 3.01 -2.25
CA PHE A 72 0.40 3.66 -1.48
C PHE A 72 0.96 4.79 -0.61
N GLY A 73 2.14 4.62 -0.02
CA GLY A 73 2.83 5.68 0.74
C GLY A 73 3.17 6.90 -0.12
N VAL A 74 3.77 6.69 -1.29
CA VAL A 74 4.09 7.76 -2.26
C VAL A 74 2.82 8.44 -2.75
N THR A 75 1.77 7.68 -3.04
CA THR A 75 0.48 8.22 -3.48
C THR A 75 -0.12 9.11 -2.40
N LEU A 76 -0.10 8.67 -1.14
CA LEU A 76 -0.59 9.46 -0.01
C LEU A 76 0.21 10.76 0.17
N ALA A 77 1.54 10.68 0.07
CA ALA A 77 2.42 11.86 0.12
C ALA A 77 2.14 12.84 -1.02
N ALA A 78 1.93 12.34 -2.24
CA ALA A 78 1.58 13.16 -3.40
C ALA A 78 0.21 13.86 -3.23
N VAL A 79 -0.79 13.16 -2.69
CA VAL A 79 -2.09 13.76 -2.36
C VAL A 79 -1.92 14.88 -1.33
N ARG A 80 -1.12 14.66 -0.28
CA ARG A 80 -0.83 15.69 0.74
C ARG A 80 -0.13 16.91 0.14
N ALA A 81 0.88 16.72 -0.71
CA ALA A 81 1.71 17.80 -1.24
C ALA A 81 1.01 18.63 -2.33
N TYR A 82 0.30 17.96 -3.26
CA TYR A 82 -0.24 18.63 -4.45
C TYR A 82 -1.74 18.88 -4.39
N ARG A 83 -2.48 18.24 -3.47
CA ARG A 83 -3.95 18.26 -3.41
C ARG A 83 -4.47 18.54 -1.99
N PRO A 84 -4.20 19.73 -1.43
CA PRO A 84 -4.58 20.07 -0.05
C PRO A 84 -6.09 19.95 0.21
N GLN A 85 -6.95 20.29 -0.75
CA GLN A 85 -8.40 20.15 -0.61
C GLN A 85 -8.86 18.68 -0.40
N TRP A 86 -8.22 17.74 -1.09
CA TRP A 86 -8.49 16.31 -0.95
C TRP A 86 -7.96 15.79 0.37
N TRP A 87 -6.75 16.21 0.73
CA TRP A 87 -6.16 15.92 2.03
C TRP A 87 -7.07 16.38 3.17
N GLU A 88 -7.56 17.62 3.12
CA GLU A 88 -8.50 18.13 4.12
C GLU A 88 -9.80 17.32 4.17
N ALA A 89 -10.37 16.95 3.02
CA ALA A 89 -11.56 16.09 2.98
C ALA A 89 -11.33 14.72 3.62
N MET A 90 -10.15 14.12 3.39
CA MET A 90 -9.72 12.89 4.08
C MET A 90 -9.58 13.12 5.58
N MET A 91 -8.93 14.20 6.01
CA MET A 91 -8.74 14.52 7.44
C MET A 91 -10.06 14.79 8.17
N ARG A 92 -11.08 15.37 7.51
CA ARG A 92 -12.43 15.50 8.10
C ARG A 92 -13.07 14.14 8.41
N ARG A 93 -12.68 13.09 7.67
CA ARG A 93 -13.20 11.72 7.78
C ARG A 93 -12.18 10.77 8.42
N SER A 94 -11.19 11.28 9.14
CA SER A 94 -10.08 10.46 9.67
C SER A 94 -10.52 9.29 10.55
N GLY A 95 -11.61 9.42 11.31
CA GLY A 95 -12.19 8.31 12.08
C GLY A 95 -12.69 7.16 11.20
N TRP A 96 -13.31 7.46 10.06
CA TRP A 96 -13.72 6.45 9.09
C TRP A 96 -12.52 5.84 8.37
N LEU A 97 -11.47 6.63 8.10
CA LEU A 97 -10.21 6.11 7.54
C LEU A 97 -9.51 5.16 8.53
N ALA A 98 -9.51 5.47 9.83
CA ALA A 98 -8.97 4.60 10.86
C ALA A 98 -9.74 3.28 10.91
N LEU A 99 -11.08 3.34 10.96
CA LEU A 99 -11.92 2.15 10.96
C LEU A 99 -11.71 1.30 9.70
N ALA A 100 -11.71 1.93 8.52
CA ALA A 100 -11.45 1.24 7.25
C ALA A 100 -10.06 0.60 7.22
N GLY A 101 -9.04 1.29 7.74
CA GLY A 101 -7.67 0.76 7.85
C GLY A 101 -7.58 -0.46 8.77
N VAL A 102 -8.19 -0.39 9.96
CA VAL A 102 -8.26 -1.53 10.90
C VAL A 102 -9.00 -2.72 10.26
N LEU A 103 -10.15 -2.48 9.63
CA LEU A 103 -10.92 -3.53 8.96
C LEU A 103 -10.15 -4.16 7.80
N ALA A 104 -9.42 -3.36 7.01
CA ALA A 104 -8.59 -3.88 5.93
C ALA A 104 -7.46 -4.78 6.45
N VAL A 105 -6.76 -4.35 7.50
CA VAL A 105 -5.70 -5.16 8.14
C VAL A 105 -6.28 -6.43 8.75
N ALA A 106 -7.41 -6.34 9.47
CA ALA A 106 -8.09 -7.49 10.05
C ALA A 106 -8.54 -8.49 8.97
N ALA A 107 -9.11 -8.02 7.86
CA ALA A 107 -9.51 -8.86 6.74
C ALA A 107 -8.31 -9.56 6.08
N ALA A 108 -7.17 -8.88 5.99
CA ALA A 108 -5.95 -9.49 5.48
C ALA A 108 -5.37 -10.54 6.44
N ILE A 109 -5.39 -10.29 7.76
CA ILE A 109 -4.98 -11.28 8.78
C ILE A 109 -5.90 -12.51 8.71
N ALA A 110 -7.21 -12.31 8.63
CA ALA A 110 -8.17 -13.39 8.50
C ALA A 110 -7.92 -14.23 7.23
N ARG A 111 -7.64 -13.59 6.10
CA ARG A 111 -7.24 -14.30 4.87
C ARG A 111 -5.91 -15.03 4.99
N SER A 112 -4.97 -14.49 5.77
CA SER A 112 -3.65 -15.08 5.99
C SER A 112 -3.68 -16.36 6.85
N GLN A 113 -4.85 -16.78 7.35
CA GLN A 113 -4.98 -18.10 8.01
C GLN A 113 -4.65 -19.25 7.04
N GLN A 114 -4.96 -19.08 5.75
CA GLN A 114 -4.47 -19.93 4.67
C GLN A 114 -3.33 -19.19 3.94
N ARG A 115 -2.14 -19.13 4.54
CA ARG A 115 -0.99 -18.37 4.00
C ARG A 115 -0.64 -18.77 2.56
N LEU A 116 -0.71 -20.08 2.30
CA LEU A 116 -0.52 -20.70 0.98
C LEU A 116 -1.81 -20.70 0.16
N GLY A 117 -2.81 -19.89 0.50
CA GLY A 117 -3.98 -19.71 -0.33
C GLY A 117 -3.68 -18.73 -1.46
N PHE A 118 -4.22 -18.98 -2.65
CA PHE A 118 -4.20 -18.02 -3.76
C PHE A 118 -4.67 -16.63 -3.32
N GLY A 119 -5.78 -16.57 -2.57
CA GLY A 119 -6.35 -15.32 -2.10
C GLY A 119 -5.41 -14.52 -1.17
N ALA A 120 -4.72 -15.20 -0.25
CA ALA A 120 -3.77 -14.56 0.65
C ALA A 120 -2.51 -14.10 -0.10
N SER A 121 -1.99 -14.95 -0.98
CA SER A 121 -0.76 -14.68 -1.74
C SER A 121 -0.91 -13.55 -2.75
N VAL A 122 -2.07 -13.43 -3.39
CA VAL A 122 -2.31 -12.44 -4.45
C VAL A 122 -2.86 -11.13 -3.89
N PHE A 123 -3.87 -11.20 -3.01
CA PHE A 123 -4.60 -10.02 -2.55
C PHE A 123 -4.21 -9.58 -1.13
N GLY A 124 -3.54 -10.43 -0.34
CA GLY A 124 -3.15 -10.08 1.03
C GLY A 124 -2.23 -8.86 1.09
N PHE A 125 -1.15 -8.85 0.30
CA PHE A 125 -0.16 -7.76 0.33
C PHE A 125 -0.73 -6.39 -0.07
N PRO A 126 -1.48 -6.25 -1.19
CA PRO A 126 -2.11 -4.98 -1.54
C PRO A 126 -3.11 -4.50 -0.48
N VAL A 127 -3.91 -5.40 0.10
CA VAL A 127 -4.93 -5.05 1.09
C VAL A 127 -4.30 -4.58 2.40
N VAL A 128 -3.27 -5.27 2.92
CA VAL A 128 -2.53 -4.80 4.11
C VAL A 128 -1.89 -3.45 3.82
N SER A 129 -1.26 -3.29 2.66
CA SER A 129 -0.55 -2.06 2.30
C SER A 129 -1.51 -0.86 2.21
N LEU A 130 -2.69 -1.06 1.62
CA LEU A 130 -3.75 -0.06 1.60
C LEU A 130 -4.26 0.24 3.01
N GLY A 131 -4.51 -0.79 3.83
CA GLY A 131 -4.93 -0.64 5.21
C GLY A 131 -3.95 0.19 6.03
N MET A 132 -2.65 -0.09 5.91
CA MET A 132 -1.60 0.70 6.57
C MET A 132 -1.54 2.14 6.06
N ALA A 133 -1.69 2.37 4.75
CA ALA A 133 -1.75 3.73 4.21
C ALA A 133 -2.94 4.53 4.76
N LEU A 134 -4.11 3.90 4.94
CA LEU A 134 -5.27 4.52 5.57
C LEU A 134 -5.04 4.84 7.04
N LEU A 135 -4.39 3.94 7.79
CA LEU A 135 -4.02 4.16 9.19
C LEU A 135 -3.02 5.32 9.34
N VAL A 136 -2.01 5.37 8.47
CA VAL A 136 -1.04 6.48 8.44
C VAL A 136 -1.75 7.80 8.13
N ALA A 137 -2.66 7.82 7.16
CA ALA A 137 -3.46 9.00 6.85
C ALA A 137 -4.31 9.44 8.06
N ALA A 138 -4.95 8.50 8.75
CA ALA A 138 -5.75 8.80 9.94
C ALA A 138 -4.91 9.34 11.10
N GLY A 139 -3.73 8.75 11.34
CA GLY A 139 -2.78 9.16 12.37
C GLY A 139 -2.17 10.53 12.13
N ALA A 140 -1.97 10.90 10.86
CA ALA A 140 -1.52 12.24 10.46
C ALA A 140 -2.58 13.34 10.67
N SER A 141 -3.81 12.98 11.05
CA SER A 141 -4.87 13.95 11.32
C SER A 141 -4.70 14.59 12.71
N GLU A 142 -4.41 15.88 12.74
CA GLU A 142 -4.26 16.64 14.00
C GLU A 142 -5.59 16.88 14.73
N ARG A 143 -6.72 16.65 14.05
CA ARG A 143 -8.02 17.19 14.46
C ARG A 143 -8.77 16.41 15.52
N ARG A 144 -8.47 15.13 15.77
CA ARG A 144 -9.36 14.32 16.63
C ARG A 144 -8.69 13.63 17.82
N TRP A 145 -7.57 12.93 17.71
CA TRP A 145 -7.04 12.16 18.86
C TRP A 145 -5.51 12.11 18.97
N THR A 146 -4.76 11.91 17.87
CA THR A 146 -3.30 11.72 17.89
C THR A 146 -2.48 13.01 17.86
N GLY A 147 -2.94 14.07 17.18
CA GLY A 147 -2.22 15.34 17.12
C GLY A 147 -2.47 16.32 18.28
N ARG A 148 -3.25 15.91 19.30
CA ARG A 148 -3.47 16.71 20.52
C ARG A 148 -2.41 16.47 21.59
N LEU A 149 -1.65 15.38 21.52
CA LEU A 149 -0.45 15.23 22.33
C LEU A 149 0.65 16.09 21.71
N ARG A 150 0.76 17.33 22.19
CA ARG A 150 2.02 18.07 22.11
C ARG A 150 3.01 17.30 22.95
N VAL A 151 3.88 16.53 22.30
CA VAL A 151 5.07 15.99 22.95
C VAL A 151 5.95 17.20 23.30
N PRO A 152 6.40 17.34 24.56
CA PRO A 152 7.20 18.48 25.00
C PRO A 152 8.51 18.64 24.23
#